data_AF-A0A1E4Y679-F1
#
_entry.id   AF-A0A1E4Y679-F1
#
_cell.length_a   1.000
_cell.length_b   1.000
_cell.length_c   1.000
_cell.angle_alpha   90.00
_cell.angle_beta   90.00
_cell.angle_gamma   90.00
#
_symmetry.space_group_name_H-M   'P 1'
#
loop_
_entity.id
_entity.type
_entity.pdbx_description
1 polymer ?
#
loop_
_entity_poly.entity_id
_entity_poly.type
_entity_poly.pdbx_seq_one_letter_code
_entity_poly.pdbx_strand_id
1 'polypeptide(L)'
;MQVAGFMQVTAIYDADSLFGRTGWTTKKEMLARYGLELIGEYSVHVNTQHLSTLLEKIEANRPQAIIAWLAGPPAIAFGKA
;
A
#
# COMPACT_ATOMS: atom_id res chain seq x y z
N MET A 1 -20.33 -20.63 12.56
CA MET A 1 -19.06 -20.72 11.82
C MET A 1 -18.64 -19.28 11.50
N GLN A 2 -17.68 -18.74 12.25
CA GLN A 2 -17.20 -17.38 12.02
C GLN A 2 -16.40 -17.40 10.73
N VAL A 3 -16.85 -16.68 9.69
CA VAL A 3 -15.97 -16.38 8.56
C VAL A 3 -14.78 -15.64 9.17
N ALA A 4 -13.58 -16.21 9.11
CA ALA A 4 -12.39 -15.49 9.52
C ALA A 4 -12.35 -14.21 8.67
N GLY A 5 -12.60 -13.06 9.29
CA GLY A 5 -12.71 -11.79 8.58
C GLY A 5 -11.42 -11.51 7.83
N PHE A 6 -11.53 -11.00 6.60
CA PHE A 6 -10.36 -10.57 5.85
C PHE A 6 -9.62 -9.49 6.66
N MET A 7 -8.29 -9.55 6.67
CA MET A 7 -7.47 -8.48 7.21
C MET A 7 -7.51 -7.30 6.23
N GLN A 8 -7.98 -6.15 6.69
CA GLN A 8 -8.08 -4.94 5.90
C GLN A 8 -6.71 -4.30 5.75
N VAL A 9 -6.24 -4.17 4.51
CA VAL A 9 -4.92 -3.64 4.18
C VAL A 9 -5.02 -2.46 3.24
N THR A 10 -4.07 -1.54 3.38
CA THR A 10 -3.83 -0.48 2.39
C THR A 10 -2.52 -0.74 1.68
N ALA A 11 -2.47 -0.55 0.36
CA ALA A 11 -1.25 -0.63 -0.41
C ALA A 11 -0.72 0.75 -0.81
N ILE A 12 0.60 0.92 -0.68
CA ILE A 12 1.33 2.06 -1.22
C ILE A 12 2.50 1.55 -2.08
N TYR A 13 2.63 2.03 -3.30
CA TYR A 13 3.70 1.61 -4.20
C TYR A 13 4.29 2.74 -5.05
N ASP A 14 5.56 2.60 -5.43
CA ASP A 14 6.23 3.43 -6.42
C ASP A 14 5.76 3.08 -7.84
N ALA A 15 5.03 3.99 -8.48
CA ALA A 15 4.52 3.87 -9.85
C ALA A 15 5.64 3.79 -10.90
N ASP A 16 6.82 4.32 -10.58
CA ASP A 16 7.95 4.32 -11.50
C ASP A 16 8.70 2.98 -11.48
N SER A 17 8.48 2.15 -10.45
CA SER A 17 9.09 0.83 -10.31
C SER A 17 8.45 -0.23 -11.21
N LEU A 18 9.22 -1.27 -11.56
CA LEU A 18 8.69 -2.43 -12.30
C LEU A 18 7.53 -3.10 -11.54
N PHE A 19 7.62 -3.14 -10.21
CA PHE A 19 6.53 -3.63 -9.37
C PHE A 19 5.26 -2.80 -9.55
N GLY A 20 5.33 -1.47 -9.50
CA GLY A 20 4.15 -0.61 -9.71
C GLY A 20 3.54 -0.76 -11.10
N ARG A 21 4.37 -0.94 -12.13
CA ARG A 21 3.91 -1.05 -13.52
C ARG A 21 3.30 -2.40 -13.87
N THR A 22 3.81 -3.49 -13.30
CA THR A 22 3.40 -4.86 -13.72
C THR A 22 3.20 -5.82 -12.55
N GLY A 23 3.99 -5.72 -11.48
CA GLY A 23 3.93 -6.64 -10.34
C GLY A 23 2.71 -6.46 -9.45
N TRP A 24 2.22 -5.23 -9.30
CA TRP A 24 1.15 -4.91 -8.36
C TRP A 24 -0.20 -5.50 -8.78
N THR A 25 -0.58 -5.39 -10.06
CA THR A 25 -1.82 -5.98 -10.59
C THR A 25 -1.90 -7.47 -10.27
N THR A 26 -0.82 -8.21 -10.53
CA THR A 26 -0.73 -9.65 -10.22
C THR A 26 -0.90 -9.91 -8.72
N LYS A 27 -0.25 -9.11 -7.86
CA LYS A 27 -0.33 -9.28 -6.41
C LYS A 27 -1.74 -8.98 -5.87
N LYS A 28 -2.41 -7.97 -6.43
CA LYS A 28 -3.78 -7.56 -6.05
C LYS A 28 -4.78 -8.69 -6.23
N GLU A 29 -4.68 -9.45 -7.33
CA GLU A 29 -5.54 -10.61 -7.61
C GLU A 29 -5.34 -11.77 -6.61
N MET A 30 -4.20 -11.81 -5.92
CA MET A 30 -3.87 -12.86 -4.95
C MET A 30 -4.26 -12.52 -3.52
N LEU A 31 -4.52 -11.24 -3.19
CA LEU A 31 -4.76 -10.79 -1.80
C LEU A 31 -5.88 -11.58 -1.10
N ALA A 32 -7.01 -11.77 -1.79
CA ALA A 32 -8.15 -12.50 -1.24
C ALA A 32 -7.80 -13.97 -0.91
N ARG A 33 -6.86 -14.59 -1.64
CA ARG A 33 -6.42 -15.96 -1.37
C ARG A 33 -5.65 -16.07 -0.05
N TYR A 34 -5.08 -14.96 0.41
CA TYR A 34 -4.36 -14.87 1.68
C TYR A 34 -5.20 -14.24 2.80
N GLY A 35 -6.51 -14.09 2.59
CA GLY A 35 -7.38 -13.46 3.60
C GLY A 35 -7.10 -11.97 3.78
N LEU A 36 -6.60 -11.27 2.75
CA LEU A 36 -6.39 -9.82 2.75
C LEU A 36 -7.45 -9.10 1.91
N GLU A 37 -8.06 -8.05 2.46
CA GLU A 37 -8.99 -7.15 1.77
C GLU A 37 -8.31 -5.80 1.55
N LEU A 38 -8.21 -5.36 0.30
CA LEU A 38 -7.61 -4.06 -0.02
C LEU A 38 -8.65 -2.95 0.18
N ILE A 39 -8.47 -2.13 1.21
CA ILE A 39 -9.37 -1.01 1.53
C ILE A 39 -8.82 0.35 1.07
N GLY A 40 -7.58 0.39 0.59
CA GLY A 40 -6.92 1.58 0.06
C GLY A 40 -5.78 1.23 -0.87
N GLU A 41 -5.64 1.99 -1.95
CA GLU A 41 -4.58 1.81 -2.93
C GLU A 41 -4.03 3.17 -3.33
N TYR A 42 -2.72 3.35 -3.17
CA TYR A 42 -2.05 4.61 -3.45
C TYR A 42 -0.74 4.38 -4.18
N SER A 43 -0.47 5.26 -5.14
CA SER A 43 0.79 5.28 -5.86
C SER A 43 1.53 6.59 -5.61
N VAL A 44 2.85 6.52 -5.53
CA VAL A 44 3.75 7.67 -5.49
C VAL A 44 4.77 7.57 -6.62
N HIS A 45 5.47 8.66 -6.91
CA HIS A 45 6.63 8.65 -7.82
C HIS A 45 7.94 8.54 -7.05
N VAL A 46 9.00 8.04 -7.68
CA VAL A 46 10.33 7.83 -7.06
C VAL A 46 10.94 9.10 -6.48
N ASN A 47 10.54 10.28 -6.97
CA ASN A 47 10.99 11.58 -6.49
C ASN A 47 10.05 12.24 -5.46
N THR A 48 9.00 11.53 -5.00
CA THR A 48 8.05 12.05 -4.02
C THR A 48 8.73 12.21 -2.66
N GLN A 49 8.76 13.43 -2.13
CA GLN A 49 9.46 13.76 -0.88
C GLN A 49 8.52 13.92 0.33
N HIS A 50 7.26 14.27 0.09
CA HIS A 50 6.29 14.57 1.14
C HIS A 50 5.13 13.58 1.07
N LEU A 51 4.88 12.89 2.18
CA LEU A 51 3.83 11.85 2.28
C LEU A 51 2.71 12.21 3.25
N SER A 52 2.75 13.37 3.92
CA SER A 52 1.79 13.72 5.00
C SER A 52 0.33 13.57 4.58
N THR A 53 -0.09 14.21 3.47
CA THR A 53 -1.46 14.10 2.97
C THR A 53 -1.85 12.68 2.58
N LEU A 54 -0.89 11.87 2.12
CA LEU A 54 -1.15 10.48 1.81
C LEU A 54 -1.34 9.66 3.10
N LEU A 55 -0.46 9.85 4.09
CA LEU A 55 -0.53 9.19 5.38
C LEU A 55 -1.82 9.54 6.14
N GLU A 56 -2.28 10.79 6.09
CA GLU A 56 -3.57 11.22 6.64
C GLU A 56 -4.75 10.46 6.00
N LYS A 57 -4.73 10.26 4.68
CA LYS A 57 -5.74 9.45 3.98
C LYS A 57 -5.67 7.98 4.37
N ILE A 58 -4.47 7.44 4.51
CA ILE A 58 -4.26 6.06 4.95
C ILE A 58 -4.79 5.88 6.37
N GLU A 59 -4.48 6.79 7.28
CA GLU A 59 -4.95 6.77 8.67
C GLU A 59 -6.49 6.86 8.75
N ALA A 60 -7.10 7.76 7.97
CA ALA A 60 -8.55 7.91 7.90
C ALA A 60 -9.28 6.61 7.47
N ASN A 61 -8.65 5.81 6.60
CA ASN A 61 -9.19 4.53 6.17
C ASN A 61 -9.07 3.42 7.23
N ARG A 62 -8.30 3.64 8.31
CA ARG A 62 -8.09 2.70 9.42
C ARG A 62 -7.72 1.26 8.99
N PRO A 63 -6.71 1.07 8.13
CA PRO A 63 -6.26 -0.27 7.76
C PRO A 63 -5.66 -0.99 8.96
N GLN A 64 -5.78 -2.32 8.98
CA GLN A 64 -5.13 -3.18 9.94
C GLN A 64 -3.65 -3.43 9.60
N ALA A 65 -3.25 -3.27 8.32
CA ALA A 65 -1.85 -3.25 7.90
C ALA A 65 -1.63 -2.44 6.62
N ILE A 66 -0.36 -2.06 6.39
CA ILE A 66 0.09 -1.38 5.17
C ILE A 66 1.05 -2.31 4.41
N ILE A 67 0.80 -2.50 3.12
CA ILE A 67 1.72 -3.13 2.17
C ILE A 67 2.46 -2.00 1.44
N ALA A 68 3.75 -1.83 1.72
CA ALA A 68 4.56 -0.78 1.11
C ALA A 68 5.60 -1.35 0.14
N TRP A 69 5.60 -0.85 -1.10
CA TRP A 69 6.66 -1.09 -2.08
C TRP A 69 7.24 0.25 -2.54
N LEU A 70 8.28 0.73 -1.88
CA LEU A 70 8.84 2.05 -2.09
C LEU A 70 10.34 1.98 -2.31
N ALA A 71 10.89 2.91 -3.10
CA ALA A 71 12.32 3.08 -3.29
C ALA A 71 12.70 4.58 -3.25
N GLY A 72 13.93 4.89 -2.85
CA GLY A 72 14.45 6.26 -2.88
C GLY A 72 13.81 7.21 -1.85
N PRO A 73 13.69 8.51 -2.15
CA PRO A 73 13.07 9.52 -1.29
C PRO A 73 11.75 9.10 -0.60
N PRO A 74 10.74 8.53 -1.28
CA PRO A 74 9.50 8.14 -0.60
C PRO A 74 9.71 7.00 0.41
N ALA A 75 10.62 6.06 0.19
CA ALA A 75 10.92 5.01 1.17
C ALA A 75 11.54 5.58 2.45
N ILE A 76 12.46 6.54 2.30
CA ILE A 76 13.10 7.24 3.42
C ILE A 76 12.08 8.08 4.19
N ALA A 77 11.21 8.80 3.47
CA ALA A 77 10.15 9.60 4.08
C ALA A 77 9.15 8.72 4.84
N PHE A 78 8.75 7.59 4.26
CA PHE A 78 7.82 6.64 4.87
C PHE A 78 8.37 6.02 6.15
N GLY A 79 9.66 5.66 6.18
CA GLY A 79 10.29 5.07 7.37
C GLY A 79 10.50 6.04 8.54
N LYS A 80 10.31 7.35 8.34
CA LYS A 80 10.40 8.38 9.39
C LYS A 80 9.04 8.81 9.93
N ALA A 81 7.97 8.38 9.28
CA ALA A 81 6.61 8.75 9.62
C ALA A 81 6.07 7.95 10.81
#